data_AF-A0AAU1AJW0-F1
#
_entry.id   AF-A0AAU1AJW0-F1
#
_cell.length_a   1.000
_cell.length_b   1.000
_cell.length_c   1.000
_cell.angle_alpha   90.00
_cell.angle_beta   90.00
_cell.angle_gamma   90.00
#
_symmetry.space_group_name_H-M   'P 1'
#
loop_
_entity.id
_entity.type
_entity.pdbx_description
1 polymer ?
#
loop_
_entity_poly.entity_id
_entity_poly.type
_entity_poly.pdbx_seq_one_letter_code
_entity_poly.pdbx_strand_id
1 'polypeptide(L)'
;MATAHDVAATVLGNLGSVTAMKLEKLVYYCQGWHLAREGTLLFPEPIEAWREGPVVPPLYRHHRRQLTVSDWPHGQASHLTPDERRTVRWVTDQYGKFSASQLSVMTHNELPWRAARGGLPESANSSAKISTDLMRTYYARQIADSETAVGLATANAALEGAEFDQNWQDKLRDVAAGVVSADDLISEEIARLKGD
;
A
#
# COMPACT_ATOMS: atom_id res chain seq x y z
N MET A 1 -2.26 4.09 20.45
CA MET A 1 -1.86 3.97 19.04
C MET A 1 -0.58 3.16 19.03
N ALA A 2 -0.52 2.11 18.21
CA ALA A 2 0.68 1.29 18.09
C ALA A 2 1.85 2.09 17.48
N THR A 3 3.07 1.65 17.75
CA THR A 3 4.30 2.14 17.12
C THR A 3 4.77 1.18 16.04
N ALA A 4 5.65 1.65 15.15
CA ALA A 4 6.32 0.77 14.19
C ALA A 4 7.10 -0.36 14.91
N HIS A 5 7.59 -0.11 16.13
CA HIS A 5 8.27 -1.12 16.92
C HIS A 5 7.32 -2.23 17.40
N ASP A 6 6.09 -1.90 17.80
CA ASP A 6 5.09 -2.89 18.21
C ASP A 6 4.69 -3.79 17.01
N VAL A 7 4.58 -3.18 15.82
CA VAL A 7 4.34 -3.90 14.57
C VAL A 7 5.51 -4.82 14.22
N ALA A 8 6.75 -4.33 14.29
CA ALA A 8 7.95 -5.13 14.05
C ALA A 8 8.05 -6.33 14.99
N ALA A 9 7.79 -6.14 16.30
CA ALA A 9 7.75 -7.21 17.27
C ALA A 9 6.68 -8.26 16.93
N THR A 10 5.50 -7.82 16.47
CA THR A 10 4.42 -8.73 16.06
C THR A 10 4.78 -9.50 14.78
N VAL A 11 5.44 -8.86 13.81
CA VAL A 11 5.93 -9.53 12.59
C VAL A 11 6.92 -10.64 12.93
N LEU A 12 7.90 -10.37 13.80
CA LEU A 12 8.85 -11.38 14.25
C LEU A 12 8.18 -12.47 15.10
N GLY A 13 7.20 -12.13 15.92
CA GLY A 13 6.41 -13.12 16.65
C GLY A 13 5.69 -14.12 15.74
N ASN A 14 5.27 -13.70 14.54
CA ASN A 14 4.61 -14.56 13.56
C ASN A 14 5.60 -15.37 12.70
N LEU A 15 6.75 -14.78 12.33
CA LEU A 15 7.67 -15.35 11.34
C LEU A 15 8.98 -15.90 11.95
N GLY A 16 9.22 -15.67 13.23
CA GLY A 16 10.49 -15.93 13.89
C GLY A 16 11.58 -14.97 13.41
N SER A 17 12.49 -15.50 12.59
CA SER A 17 13.68 -14.80 12.14
C SER A 17 13.59 -14.39 10.68
N VAL A 18 13.87 -13.13 10.37
CA VAL A 18 13.86 -12.59 9.00
C VAL A 18 15.06 -11.68 8.77
N THR A 19 15.38 -11.38 7.51
CA THR A 19 16.40 -10.36 7.24
C THR A 19 15.92 -8.97 7.64
N ALA A 20 16.83 -8.08 8.03
CA ALA A 20 16.52 -6.71 8.37
C ALA A 20 15.75 -5.98 7.26
N MET A 21 16.15 -6.20 6.00
CA MET A 21 15.46 -5.64 4.83
C MET A 21 14.04 -6.19 4.67
N LYS A 22 13.81 -7.47 4.93
CA LYS A 22 12.47 -8.07 4.87
C LYS A 22 11.56 -7.50 5.95
N LEU A 23 12.07 -7.29 7.16
CA LEU A 23 11.30 -6.67 8.24
C LEU A 23 10.77 -5.29 7.83
N GLU A 24 11.63 -4.42 7.26
CA GLU A 24 11.23 -3.10 6.76
C GLU A 24 10.09 -3.17 5.74
N LYS A 25 10.20 -4.10 4.78
CA LYS A 25 9.18 -4.28 3.74
C LYS A 25 7.86 -4.78 4.32
N LEU A 26 7.90 -5.74 5.24
CA LEU A 26 6.69 -6.26 5.88
C LEU A 26 6.00 -5.19 6.74
N VAL A 27 6.76 -4.36 7.47
CA VAL A 27 6.19 -3.24 8.24
C VAL A 27 5.56 -2.19 7.32
N TYR A 28 6.19 -1.88 6.18
CA TYR A 28 5.59 -1.03 5.14
C TYR A 28 4.25 -1.59 4.62
N TYR A 29 4.20 -2.89 4.29
CA TYR A 29 2.96 -3.54 3.86
C TYR A 29 1.88 -3.50 4.93
N CYS A 30 2.25 -3.66 6.22
CA CYS A 30 1.30 -3.52 7.33
C CYS A 30 0.64 -2.13 7.35
N GLN A 31 1.43 -1.06 7.18
CA GLN A 31 0.89 0.31 7.12
C GLN A 31 -0.05 0.50 5.91
N GLY A 32 0.37 0.05 4.72
CA GLY A 32 -0.41 0.21 3.49
C GLY A 32 -1.76 -0.51 3.54
N TRP A 33 -1.75 -1.77 3.96
CA TRP A 33 -2.97 -2.57 4.07
C TRP A 33 -3.88 -2.15 5.22
N HIS A 34 -3.33 -1.66 6.33
CA HIS A 34 -4.14 -1.12 7.42
C HIS A 34 -4.84 0.17 6.98
N LEU A 35 -4.11 1.09 6.34
CA LEU A 35 -4.68 2.31 5.78
C LEU A 35 -5.83 2.04 4.81
N ALA A 36 -5.68 1.03 3.95
CA ALA A 36 -6.70 0.66 2.97
C ALA A 36 -7.97 0.09 3.60
N ARG A 37 -7.85 -0.68 4.69
CA ARG A 37 -8.97 -1.38 5.32
C ARG A 37 -9.66 -0.56 6.40
N GLU A 38 -8.87 0.08 7.25
CA GLU A 38 -9.35 0.77 8.46
C GLU A 38 -9.39 2.30 8.28
N GLY A 39 -8.81 2.82 7.20
CA GLY A 39 -8.74 4.27 6.93
C GLY A 39 -7.76 5.04 7.83
N THR A 40 -7.28 4.44 8.91
CA THR A 40 -6.38 5.05 9.91
C THR A 40 -4.94 4.57 9.77
N LEU A 41 -4.01 5.29 10.41
CA LEU A 41 -2.60 4.87 10.49
C LEU A 41 -2.47 3.68 11.44
N LEU A 42 -1.69 2.66 11.05
CA LEU A 42 -1.30 1.57 11.95
C LEU A 42 -0.26 2.07 12.97
N PHE A 43 0.68 2.89 12.50
CA PHE A 43 1.67 3.55 13.33
C PHE A 43 1.99 4.95 12.78
N PRO A 44 2.46 5.90 13.64
CA PRO A 44 2.68 7.28 13.25
C PRO A 44 4.06 7.57 12.62
N GLU A 45 5.03 6.68 12.75
CA GLU A 45 6.39 6.89 12.24
C GLU A 45 6.41 7.03 10.72
N PRO A 46 7.24 7.96 10.18
CA PRO A 46 7.33 8.16 8.75
C PRO A 46 7.99 6.96 8.06
N ILE A 47 7.53 6.68 6.84
CA ILE A 47 8.18 5.76 5.92
C ILE A 47 8.87 6.59 4.84
N GLU A 48 10.12 6.26 4.52
CA GLU A 48 10.93 6.93 3.51
C GLU A 48 11.24 6.00 2.33
N ALA A 49 11.30 6.56 1.13
CA ALA A 49 11.52 5.82 -0.12
C ALA A 49 13.01 5.68 -0.44
N TRP A 50 13.71 4.84 0.32
CA TRP A 50 15.15 4.61 0.18
C TRP A 50 15.49 3.84 -1.10
N ARG A 51 16.79 3.73 -1.40
CA ARG A 51 17.32 3.04 -2.59
C ARG A 51 16.86 1.58 -2.70
N GLU A 52 16.89 0.85 -1.59
CA GLU A 52 16.50 -0.56 -1.51
C GLU A 52 15.02 -0.73 -1.09
N GLY A 53 14.16 0.22 -1.47
CA GLY A 53 12.74 0.23 -1.17
C GLY A 53 12.34 1.02 0.10
N PRO A 54 11.08 0.94 0.56
CA PRO A 54 10.58 1.69 1.71
C PRO A 54 11.26 1.26 3.00
N VAL A 55 11.54 2.23 3.89
CA VAL A 55 12.20 2.05 5.19
C VAL A 55 11.51 2.93 6.22
N VAL A 56 11.30 2.40 7.43
CA VAL A 56 10.92 3.15 8.63
C VAL A 56 12.22 3.53 9.37
N PRO A 57 12.70 4.78 9.27
CA PRO A 57 14.01 5.13 9.84
C PRO A 57 14.16 4.84 11.34
N PRO A 58 13.11 5.00 12.18
CA PRO A 58 13.15 4.54 13.56
C PRO A 58 13.49 3.05 13.71
N LEU A 59 12.95 2.14 12.89
CA LEU A 59 13.31 0.72 12.93
C LEU A 59 14.73 0.49 12.42
N TYR A 60 15.06 1.09 11.27
CA TYR A 60 16.37 0.96 10.65
C TYR A 60 17.51 1.28 11.62
N ARG A 61 17.37 2.33 12.44
CA ARG A 61 18.39 2.69 13.43
C ARG A 61 18.75 1.53 14.37
N HIS A 62 17.82 0.64 14.72
CA HIS A 62 18.08 -0.46 15.64
C HIS A 62 18.69 -1.69 14.96
N HIS A 63 18.35 -1.96 13.70
CA HIS A 63 18.84 -3.15 12.96
C HIS A 63 19.90 -2.87 11.89
N ARG A 64 20.29 -1.61 11.62
CA ARG A 64 21.22 -1.21 10.52
C ARG A 64 22.58 -1.92 10.45
N ARG A 65 22.97 -2.68 11.48
CA ARG A 65 24.21 -3.48 11.52
C ARG A 65 23.95 -4.99 11.59
N GLN A 66 22.71 -5.40 11.40
CA GLN A 66 22.25 -6.77 11.48
C GLN A 66 21.77 -7.21 10.10
N LEU A 67 22.23 -8.38 9.64
CA LEU A 67 21.69 -8.98 8.42
C LEU A 67 20.32 -9.63 8.68
N THR A 68 20.18 -10.21 9.87
CA THR A 68 19.03 -10.98 10.32
C THR A 68 18.59 -10.49 11.68
N VAL A 69 17.28 -10.44 11.90
CA VAL A 69 16.63 -10.01 13.13
C VAL A 69 15.67 -11.13 13.56
N SER A 70 15.82 -11.61 14.78
CA SER A 70 15.01 -12.70 15.36
C SER A 70 14.23 -12.30 16.60
N ASP A 71 14.51 -11.12 17.15
CA ASP A 71 13.82 -10.56 18.31
C ASP A 71 13.75 -9.02 18.18
N TRP A 72 12.74 -8.42 18.80
CA TRP A 72 12.55 -6.97 18.80
C TRP A 72 12.14 -6.44 20.18
N PRO A 73 13.10 -6.20 21.08
CA PRO A 73 12.81 -5.80 22.47
C PRO A 73 12.31 -4.34 22.61
N HIS A 74 12.14 -3.63 21.50
CA HIS A 74 11.75 -2.23 21.46
C HIS A 74 10.23 -2.03 21.28
N GLY A 75 9.48 -3.10 21.09
CA GLY A 75 8.02 -3.05 20.92
C GLY A 75 7.34 -4.23 21.59
N GLN A 76 6.03 -4.12 21.76
CA GLN A 76 5.23 -5.15 22.42
C GLN A 76 3.99 -5.47 21.61
N ALA A 77 3.86 -6.74 21.21
CA ALA A 77 2.71 -7.19 20.46
C ALA A 77 1.38 -6.96 21.20
N SER A 78 1.38 -6.87 22.53
CA SER A 78 0.21 -6.55 23.36
C SER A 78 -0.36 -5.14 23.14
N HIS A 79 0.43 -4.20 22.59
CA HIS A 79 -0.03 -2.85 22.29
C HIS A 79 -0.91 -2.73 21.05
N LEU A 80 -0.91 -3.76 20.19
CA LEU A 80 -1.80 -3.80 19.02
C LEU A 80 -3.22 -4.17 19.44
N THR A 81 -4.18 -3.36 19.01
CA THR A 81 -5.60 -3.69 19.01
C THR A 81 -5.87 -4.95 18.18
N PRO A 82 -7.05 -5.58 18.33
CA PRO A 82 -7.41 -6.74 17.53
C PRO A 82 -7.33 -6.49 16.02
N ASP A 83 -7.71 -5.30 15.55
CA ASP A 83 -7.80 -4.96 14.12
C ASP A 83 -6.41 -4.74 13.51
N GLU A 84 -5.56 -4.02 14.23
CA GLU A 84 -4.14 -3.85 13.92
C GLU A 84 -3.43 -5.23 13.85
N ARG A 85 -3.68 -6.10 14.84
CA ARG A 85 -3.10 -7.45 14.87
C ARG A 85 -3.60 -8.34 13.73
N ARG A 86 -4.88 -8.25 13.36
CA ARG A 86 -5.43 -8.95 12.18
C ARG A 86 -4.72 -8.51 10.92
N THR A 87 -4.46 -7.21 10.77
CA THR A 87 -3.70 -6.68 9.62
C THR A 87 -2.29 -7.25 9.57
N VAL A 88 -1.53 -7.20 10.67
CA VAL A 88 -0.16 -7.74 10.71
C VAL A 88 -0.15 -9.23 10.40
N ARG A 89 -1.06 -10.02 10.97
CA ARG A 89 -1.19 -11.45 10.69
C ARG A 89 -1.43 -11.72 9.21
N TRP A 90 -2.41 -11.04 8.62
CA TRP A 90 -2.72 -11.20 7.21
C TRP A 90 -1.52 -10.84 6.32
N VAL A 91 -0.80 -9.75 6.63
CA VAL A 91 0.40 -9.38 5.88
C VAL A 91 1.49 -10.43 6.02
N THR A 92 1.74 -10.97 7.21
CA THR A 92 2.73 -12.03 7.39
C THR A 92 2.35 -13.30 6.64
N ASP A 93 1.06 -13.66 6.56
CA ASP A 93 0.59 -14.83 5.83
C ASP A 93 0.74 -14.66 4.31
N GLN A 94 0.45 -13.46 3.78
CA GLN A 94 0.52 -13.20 2.34
C GLN A 94 1.94 -12.95 1.85
N TYR A 95 2.72 -12.16 2.59
CA TYR A 95 4.02 -11.66 2.14
C TYR A 95 5.21 -12.35 2.80
N GLY A 96 5.00 -13.06 3.91
CA GLY A 96 6.05 -13.73 4.67
C GLY A 96 6.77 -14.84 3.90
N LYS A 97 6.17 -15.38 2.83
CA LYS A 97 6.81 -16.36 1.94
C LYS A 97 7.85 -15.77 0.99
N PHE A 98 7.81 -14.46 0.71
CA PHE A 98 8.72 -13.83 -0.23
C PHE A 98 10.09 -13.54 0.42
N SER A 99 11.14 -13.59 -0.40
CA SER A 99 12.46 -13.13 0.00
C SER A 99 12.52 -11.61 0.11
N ALA A 100 13.55 -11.10 0.77
CA ALA A 100 13.76 -9.66 0.86
C ALA A 100 13.94 -9.00 -0.53
N SER A 101 14.63 -9.67 -1.46
CA SER A 101 14.81 -9.17 -2.82
C SER A 101 13.50 -9.15 -3.62
N GLN A 102 12.67 -10.18 -3.49
CA GLN A 102 11.34 -10.21 -4.11
C GLN A 102 10.46 -9.07 -3.59
N LEU A 103 10.41 -8.85 -2.28
CA LEU A 103 9.67 -7.74 -1.69
C LEU A 103 10.23 -6.38 -2.15
N SER A 104 11.55 -6.24 -2.30
CA SER A 104 12.16 -5.02 -2.85
C SER A 104 11.66 -4.76 -4.27
N VAL A 105 11.73 -5.75 -5.16
CA VAL A 105 11.23 -5.66 -6.54
C VAL A 105 9.75 -5.28 -6.56
N MET A 106 8.92 -5.91 -5.71
CA MET A 106 7.50 -5.56 -5.59
C MET A 106 7.34 -4.09 -5.22
N THR A 107 7.96 -3.64 -4.13
CA THR A 107 7.83 -2.24 -3.68
C THR A 107 8.37 -1.21 -4.67
N HIS A 108 9.39 -1.55 -5.48
CA HIS A 108 9.91 -0.66 -6.53
C HIS A 108 8.90 -0.45 -7.67
N ASN A 109 7.99 -1.39 -7.88
CA ASN A 109 6.93 -1.29 -8.88
C ASN A 109 5.67 -0.57 -8.35
N GLU A 110 5.58 -0.32 -7.05
CA GLU A 110 4.41 0.31 -6.42
C GLU A 110 4.45 1.84 -6.50
N LEU A 111 3.30 2.44 -6.79
CA LEU A 111 3.15 3.88 -6.96
C LEU A 111 3.62 4.70 -5.74
N PRO A 112 3.32 4.35 -4.47
CA PRO A 112 3.72 5.17 -3.32
C PRO A 112 5.23 5.38 -3.21
N TRP A 113 6.03 4.31 -3.44
CA TRP A 113 7.49 4.41 -3.40
C TRP A 113 8.03 5.18 -4.61
N ARG A 114 7.53 4.88 -5.81
CA ARG A 114 7.94 5.55 -7.06
C ARG A 114 7.66 7.06 -7.02
N ALA A 115 6.46 7.44 -6.59
CA ALA A 115 6.05 8.84 -6.50
C ALA A 115 6.91 9.63 -5.50
N ALA A 116 7.24 9.03 -4.35
CA ALA A 116 8.12 9.65 -3.37
C ALA A 116 9.55 9.87 -3.90
N ARG A 117 10.05 8.99 -4.79
CA ARG A 117 11.35 9.15 -5.43
C ARG A 117 11.35 10.08 -6.64
N GLY A 118 10.20 10.30 -7.27
CA GLY A 118 10.07 11.15 -8.45
C GLY A 118 11.01 10.67 -9.58
N GLY A 119 11.79 11.60 -10.14
CA GLY A 119 12.73 11.33 -11.23
C GLY A 119 14.12 10.85 -10.81
N LEU A 120 14.33 10.46 -9.55
CA LEU A 120 15.64 10.00 -9.09
C LEU A 120 16.06 8.70 -9.80
N PRO A 121 17.35 8.57 -10.19
CA PRO A 121 17.88 7.31 -10.68
C PRO A 121 17.68 6.16 -9.67
N GLU A 122 17.59 4.93 -10.14
CA GLU A 122 17.41 3.75 -9.28
C GLU A 122 18.52 3.62 -8.24
N SER A 123 19.76 3.92 -8.61
CA SER A 123 20.93 3.84 -7.73
C SER A 123 21.06 4.99 -6.73
N ALA A 124 20.25 6.04 -6.86
CA ALA A 124 20.35 7.22 -6.00
C ALA A 124 19.79 6.94 -4.59
N ASN A 125 20.44 7.50 -3.57
CA ASN A 125 19.88 7.54 -2.23
C ASN A 125 18.70 8.53 -2.19
N SER A 126 17.73 8.27 -1.31
CA SER A 126 16.60 9.14 -1.05
C SER A 126 16.13 8.95 0.38
N SER A 127 15.66 10.03 1.01
CA SER A 127 14.96 10.05 2.29
C SER A 127 13.59 10.72 2.15
N ALA A 128 13.06 10.77 0.93
CA ALA A 128 11.76 11.37 0.66
C ALA A 128 10.66 10.55 1.36
N LYS A 129 9.79 11.24 2.10
CA LYS A 129 8.69 10.61 2.82
C LYS A 129 7.64 10.09 1.84
N ILE A 130 7.17 8.87 2.07
CA ILE A 130 6.05 8.29 1.33
C ILE A 130 4.75 8.88 1.87
N SER A 131 3.89 9.38 0.98
CA SER A 131 2.59 9.93 1.33
C SER A 131 1.65 8.84 1.82
N THR A 132 1.12 8.99 3.03
CA THR A 132 0.15 8.07 3.62
C THR A 132 -1.18 8.08 2.88
N ASP A 133 -1.60 9.23 2.33
CA ASP A 133 -2.82 9.32 1.53
C ASP A 133 -2.67 8.61 0.18
N LEU A 134 -1.47 8.69 -0.40
CA LEU A 134 -1.15 7.93 -1.61
C LEU A 134 -1.09 6.43 -1.34
N MET A 135 -0.50 6.02 -0.21
CA MET A 135 -0.55 4.61 0.23
C MET A 135 -1.99 4.15 0.41
N ARG A 136 -2.82 4.90 1.15
CA ARG A 136 -4.24 4.58 1.36
C ARG A 136 -4.94 4.36 0.03
N THR A 137 -4.87 5.34 -0.86
CA THR A 137 -5.52 5.27 -2.18
C THR A 137 -5.01 4.11 -3.02
N TYR A 138 -3.70 3.88 -3.05
CA TYR A 138 -3.08 2.82 -3.85
C TYR A 138 -3.51 1.42 -3.38
N TYR A 139 -3.50 1.16 -2.08
CA TYR A 139 -3.87 -0.14 -1.53
C TYR A 139 -5.39 -0.35 -1.50
N ALA A 140 -6.19 0.70 -1.24
CA ALA A 140 -7.65 0.62 -1.29
C ALA A 140 -8.16 0.21 -2.68
N ARG A 141 -7.54 0.73 -3.75
CA ARG A 141 -7.87 0.35 -5.13
C ARG A 141 -7.68 -1.14 -5.42
N GLN A 142 -6.81 -1.85 -4.70
CA GLN A 142 -6.56 -3.28 -4.93
C GLN A 142 -7.61 -4.20 -4.29
N ILE A 143 -8.44 -3.66 -3.41
CA ILE A 143 -9.52 -4.40 -2.72
C ILE A 143 -10.89 -3.77 -2.95
N ALA A 144 -10.96 -2.71 -3.77
CA ALA A 144 -12.22 -2.09 -4.12
C ALA A 144 -13.06 -3.11 -4.91
N ASP A 145 -14.25 -3.40 -4.40
CA ASP A 145 -15.29 -4.02 -5.22
C ASP A 145 -15.78 -3.01 -6.28
N SER A 146 -16.54 -3.53 -7.24
CA SER A 146 -17.03 -2.72 -8.36
C SER A 146 -17.81 -1.49 -7.90
N GLU A 147 -18.62 -1.62 -6.83
CA GLU A 147 -19.38 -0.50 -6.27
C GLU A 147 -18.50 0.56 -5.64
N THR A 148 -17.49 0.16 -4.87
CA THR A 148 -16.54 1.07 -4.24
C THR A 148 -15.70 1.79 -5.29
N ALA A 149 -15.27 1.08 -6.34
CA ALA A 149 -14.53 1.68 -7.45
C ALA A 149 -15.38 2.76 -8.17
N VAL A 150 -16.65 2.47 -8.45
CA VAL A 150 -17.59 3.40 -9.09
C VAL A 150 -17.92 4.58 -8.18
N GLY A 151 -18.15 4.33 -6.90
CA GLY A 151 -18.41 5.38 -5.90
C GLY A 151 -17.24 6.35 -5.79
N LEU A 152 -16.01 5.84 -5.74
CA LEU A 152 -14.80 6.68 -5.73
C LEU A 152 -14.62 7.46 -7.03
N ALA A 153 -14.85 6.84 -8.19
CA ALA A 153 -14.76 7.53 -9.48
C ALA A 153 -15.78 8.68 -9.58
N THR A 154 -17.03 8.41 -9.19
CA THR A 154 -18.12 9.39 -9.20
C THR A 154 -17.88 10.54 -8.22
N ALA A 155 -17.40 10.23 -7.02
CA ALA A 155 -17.06 11.26 -6.03
C ALA A 155 -15.93 12.17 -6.51
N ASN A 156 -14.89 11.62 -7.15
CA ASN A 156 -13.80 12.42 -7.72
C ASN A 156 -14.28 13.30 -8.88
N ALA A 157 -15.10 12.77 -9.79
CA ALA A 157 -15.68 13.55 -10.89
C ALA A 157 -16.52 14.72 -10.36
N ALA A 158 -17.33 14.48 -9.33
CA ALA A 158 -18.17 15.52 -8.73
C ALA A 158 -17.34 16.65 -8.11
N LEU A 159 -16.18 16.35 -7.53
CA LEU A 159 -15.24 17.38 -7.04
C LEU A 159 -14.68 18.26 -8.18
N GLU A 160 -14.64 17.74 -9.40
CA GLU A 160 -14.21 18.46 -10.61
C GLU A 160 -15.39 19.12 -11.35
N GLY A 161 -16.60 19.07 -10.79
CA GLY A 161 -17.81 19.64 -11.39
C GLY A 161 -18.44 18.77 -12.49
N ALA A 162 -17.98 17.52 -12.63
CA ALA A 162 -18.56 16.55 -13.54
C ALA A 162 -19.50 15.60 -12.78
N GLU A 163 -20.73 15.43 -13.27
CA GLU A 163 -21.66 14.45 -12.72
C GLU A 163 -21.74 13.23 -13.65
N PHE A 164 -21.54 12.05 -13.08
CA PHE A 164 -21.88 10.80 -13.76
C PHE A 164 -23.31 10.42 -13.41
N ASP A 165 -24.17 10.45 -14.43
CA ASP A 165 -25.54 9.97 -14.32
C ASP A 165 -25.58 8.45 -14.08
N GLN A 166 -26.78 7.92 -13.84
CA GLN A 166 -26.95 6.50 -13.54
C GLN A 166 -26.40 5.60 -14.65
N ASN A 167 -26.56 6.01 -15.92
CA ASN A 167 -26.07 5.26 -17.08
C ASN A 167 -24.53 5.17 -17.08
N TRP A 168 -23.84 6.27 -16.79
CA TRP A 168 -22.38 6.26 -16.65
C TRP A 168 -21.91 5.44 -15.44
N GLN A 169 -22.62 5.52 -14.32
CA GLN A 169 -22.29 4.69 -13.16
C GLN A 169 -22.43 3.20 -13.47
N ASP A 170 -23.46 2.79 -14.21
CA ASP A 170 -23.66 1.40 -14.63
C ASP A 170 -22.56 0.93 -15.59
N LYS A 171 -22.16 1.77 -16.56
CA LYS A 171 -21.02 1.49 -17.44
C LYS A 171 -19.71 1.35 -16.68
N LEU A 172 -19.48 2.19 -15.67
CA LEU A 172 -18.31 2.08 -14.81
C LEU A 172 -18.33 0.81 -13.95
N ARG A 173 -19.53 0.34 -13.51
CA ARG A 173 -19.67 -0.94 -12.81
C ARG A 173 -19.29 -2.10 -13.72
N ASP A 174 -19.75 -2.09 -14.96
CA ASP A 174 -19.43 -3.13 -15.93
C ASP A 174 -17.93 -3.19 -16.21
N VAL A 175 -17.26 -2.04 -16.33
CA VAL A 175 -15.80 -1.97 -16.45
C VAL A 175 -15.11 -2.49 -15.20
N ALA A 176 -15.53 -2.06 -14.01
CA ALA A 176 -14.94 -2.47 -12.75
C ALA A 176 -15.16 -3.97 -12.45
N ALA A 177 -16.27 -4.55 -12.91
CA ALA A 177 -16.58 -5.97 -12.83
C ALA A 177 -15.90 -6.81 -13.93
N GLY A 178 -15.23 -6.16 -14.90
CA GLY A 178 -14.58 -6.83 -16.03
C GLY A 178 -15.55 -7.39 -17.07
N VAL A 179 -16.80 -6.92 -17.08
CA VAL A 179 -17.82 -7.26 -18.09
C VAL A 179 -17.50 -6.58 -19.42
N VAL A 180 -16.98 -5.34 -19.37
CA VAL A 180 -16.58 -4.54 -20.53
C VAL A 180 -15.16 -4.02 -20.32
N SER A 181 -14.33 -3.99 -21.36
CA SER A 181 -13.02 -3.34 -21.28
C SER A 181 -13.16 -1.81 -21.23
N ALA A 182 -12.32 -1.13 -20.45
CA ALA A 182 -12.27 0.33 -20.46
C ALA A 182 -11.98 0.88 -21.86
N ASP A 183 -11.12 0.22 -22.63
CA ASP A 183 -10.73 0.64 -23.98
C ASP A 183 -11.91 0.51 -24.96
N ASP A 184 -12.72 -0.54 -24.83
CA ASP A 184 -13.90 -0.77 -25.67
C ASP A 184 -14.98 0.27 -25.36
N LEU A 185 -15.24 0.53 -24.08
CA LEU A 185 -16.19 1.55 -23.65
C LEU A 185 -15.80 2.94 -24.15
N ILE A 186 -14.51 3.30 -24.08
CA ILE A 186 -14.00 4.57 -24.60
C ILE A 186 -14.16 4.64 -26.11
N SER A 187 -13.84 3.55 -26.82
CA SER A 187 -13.92 3.50 -28.28
C SER A 187 -15.35 3.66 -28.79
N GLU A 188 -16.31 2.97 -28.15
CA GLU A 188 -17.74 3.07 -28.45
C GLU A 188 -18.26 4.50 -28.20
N GLU A 189 -17.87 5.11 -27.09
CA GLU A 189 -18.28 6.47 -26.75
C GLU A 189 -17.75 7.50 -27.75
N ILE A 190 -16.49 7.36 -28.17
CA ILE A 190 -15.89 8.20 -29.22
C ILE A 190 -16.65 8.07 -30.54
N ALA A 191 -17.02 6.85 -30.93
CA ALA A 191 -17.81 6.61 -32.15
C ALA A 191 -19.19 7.28 -32.06
N ARG A 192 -19.90 7.10 -30.94
CA ARG A 192 -21.21 7.72 -30.69
C ARG A 192 -21.16 9.24 -30.79
N LEU A 193 -20.13 9.88 -30.22
CA LEU A 193 -19.96 11.33 -30.28
C LEU A 193 -19.61 11.84 -31.69
N LYS A 194 -19.01 10.99 -32.53
CA LYS A 194 -18.71 11.30 -33.94
C LYS A 194 -19.91 11.11 -34.88
N GLY A 195 -20.99 10.46 -34.41
CA GLY A 195 -22.22 10.27 -35.16
C GLY A 195 -22.21 9.09 -36.14
N ASP A 196 -21.32 8.11 -35.92
CA ASP A 196 -21.37 6.79 -36.57
C ASP A 196 -22.30 5.83 -35.79
#